data_AF-A0A9E0GI17-F1
#
_entry.id   AF-A0A9E0GI17-F1
#
_cell.length_a   1.000
_cell.length_b   1.000
_cell.length_c   1.000
_cell.angle_alpha   90.00
_cell.angle_beta   90.00
_cell.angle_gamma   90.00
#
_symmetry.space_group_name_H-M   'P 1'
#
loop_
_entity.id
_entity.type
_entity.pdbx_description
1 polymer ?
#
loop_
_entity_poly.entity_id
_entity_poly.type
_entity_poly.pdbx_seq_one_letter_code
_entity_poly.pdbx_strand_id
1 'polypeptide(L)'
;MADLIQFYAQEPVWAVVGASNDRRKYGNRIYRTLRSAGYTVYAINDHESQVEGDTAYARLADLPQIPTVVDMVIPPWNAQSVVEEAVTLGVKALWFQPGAENPAAIRWAKEQGLDVIEDCILVHHVQQSATTSPPPSLPQIGGGAGSPKTKVR
;
A
#
# COMPACT_ATOMS: atom_id res chain seq x y z
N MET A 1 1.38 19.48 -11.65
CA MET A 1 2.17 18.28 -11.28
C MET A 1 2.81 18.47 -9.91
N ALA A 2 3.63 19.51 -9.69
CA ALA A 2 4.20 19.81 -8.38
C ALA A 2 3.15 19.93 -7.27
N ASP A 3 2.00 20.53 -7.58
CA ASP A 3 0.88 20.67 -6.63
C ASP A 3 0.28 19.31 -6.22
N LEU A 4 0.18 18.36 -7.16
CA LEU A 4 -0.34 17.02 -6.87
C LEU A 4 0.64 16.20 -6.02
N ILE A 5 1.94 16.29 -6.31
CA ILE A 5 2.99 15.65 -5.52
C ILE A 5 2.89 16.12 -4.06
N GLN A 6 2.87 17.42 -3.83
CA GLN A 6 2.80 17.97 -2.46
C GLN A 6 1.50 17.62 -1.76
N PHE A 7 0.36 17.70 -2.48
CA PHE A 7 -0.95 17.37 -1.94
C PHE A 7 -1.03 15.91 -1.50
N TYR A 8 -0.75 14.97 -2.42
CA TYR A 8 -0.90 13.54 -2.14
C TYR A 8 0.21 12.99 -1.25
N ALA A 9 1.42 13.55 -1.25
CA ALA A 9 2.50 13.12 -0.34
C ALA A 9 2.13 13.28 1.16
N GLN A 10 1.17 14.15 1.47
CA GLN A 10 0.71 14.42 2.84
C GLN A 10 -0.50 13.55 3.25
N GLU A 11 -1.13 12.85 2.31
CA GLU A 11 -2.34 12.07 2.57
C GLU A 11 -2.07 10.88 3.51
N PRO A 12 -2.91 10.59 4.52
CA PRO A 12 -2.50 9.72 5.63
C PRO A 12 -2.56 8.22 5.36
N VAL A 13 -3.28 7.77 4.33
CA VAL A 13 -3.54 6.34 4.06
C VAL A 13 -2.99 5.92 2.70
N TRP A 14 -2.04 4.99 2.72
CA TRP A 14 -1.32 4.50 1.55
C TRP A 14 -1.44 2.98 1.41
N ALA A 15 -1.36 2.49 0.17
CA ALA A 15 -1.03 1.11 -0.12
C ALA A 15 0.24 1.05 -0.98
N VAL A 16 1.20 0.20 -0.61
CA VAL A 16 2.44 -0.01 -1.37
C VAL A 16 2.34 -1.35 -2.10
N VAL A 17 2.11 -1.28 -3.40
CA VAL A 17 2.06 -2.44 -4.31
C VAL A 17 3.47 -2.78 -4.75
N GLY A 18 3.91 -4.00 -4.42
CA GLY A 18 5.31 -4.42 -4.54
C GLY A 18 6.08 -4.33 -3.21
N ALA A 19 5.40 -4.13 -2.08
CA ALA A 19 6.00 -4.28 -0.76
C ALA A 19 6.63 -5.68 -0.59
N SER A 20 7.73 -5.83 0.14
CA SER A 20 8.41 -7.14 0.30
C SER A 20 9.18 -7.20 1.62
N ASN A 21 9.51 -8.39 2.09
CA ASN A 21 10.44 -8.58 3.22
C ASN A 21 11.92 -8.36 2.84
N ASP A 22 12.27 -8.33 1.55
CA ASP A 22 13.63 -7.99 1.15
C ASP A 22 13.90 -6.50 1.34
N ARG A 23 14.56 -6.16 2.45
CA ARG A 23 14.93 -4.79 2.83
C ARG A 23 15.80 -4.05 1.82
N ARG A 24 16.38 -4.73 0.83
CA ARG A 24 17.15 -4.10 -0.25
C ARG A 24 16.24 -3.54 -1.35
N LYS A 25 15.03 -4.08 -1.50
CA LYS A 25 14.08 -3.67 -2.55
C LYS A 25 13.41 -2.34 -2.20
N TYR A 26 13.10 -1.55 -3.23
CA TYR A 26 12.45 -0.26 -3.07
C TYR A 26 11.08 -0.35 -2.40
N GLY A 27 10.27 -1.38 -2.69
CA GLY A 27 8.98 -1.57 -2.01
C GLY A 27 9.09 -1.69 -0.50
N ASN A 28 10.10 -2.39 0.03
CA ASN A 28 10.34 -2.41 1.48
C ASN A 28 10.80 -1.04 2.00
N ARG A 29 11.71 -0.36 1.29
CA ARG A 29 12.22 0.97 1.68
C ARG A 29 11.09 2.00 1.75
N ILE A 30 10.24 2.06 0.73
CA ILE A 30 9.06 2.94 0.66
C ILE A 30 8.11 2.63 1.81
N TYR A 31 7.74 1.36 1.97
CA TYR A 31 6.85 0.92 3.05
C TYR A 31 7.35 1.38 4.43
N ARG A 32 8.62 1.13 4.74
CA ARG A 32 9.23 1.54 6.01
C ARG A 32 9.32 3.05 6.17
N THR A 33 9.66 3.79 5.11
CA THR A 33 9.74 5.24 5.15
C THR A 33 8.38 5.85 5.48
N LEU A 34 7.34 5.49 4.73
CA LEU A 34 5.98 5.97 4.98
C LEU A 34 5.50 5.57 6.40
N ARG A 35 5.69 4.31 6.80
CA ARG A 35 5.31 3.83 8.15
C ARG A 35 6.05 4.60 9.25
N SER A 36 7.35 4.82 9.11
CA SER A 36 8.17 5.56 10.09
C SER A 36 7.79 7.03 10.21
N ALA A 37 7.20 7.59 9.15
CA ALA A 37 6.71 8.96 9.13
C ALA A 37 5.27 9.11 9.69
N GLY A 38 4.66 8.02 10.17
CA GLY A 38 3.36 8.00 10.85
C GLY A 38 2.18 7.52 10.00
N TYR A 39 2.40 7.24 8.70
CA TYR A 39 1.33 6.89 7.78
C TYR A 39 0.68 5.55 8.10
N THR A 40 -0.62 5.44 7.81
CA THR A 40 -1.26 4.13 7.71
C THR A 40 -0.90 3.57 6.36
N VAL A 41 -0.08 2.50 6.35
CA VAL A 41 0.46 1.92 5.12
C VAL A 41 0.06 0.46 5.05
N TYR A 42 -0.57 0.06 3.96
CA TYR A 42 -0.87 -1.34 3.66
C TYR A 42 0.16 -1.94 2.71
N ALA A 43 0.64 -3.14 3.02
CA ALA A 43 1.52 -3.88 2.13
C ALA A 43 0.68 -4.72 1.15
N ILE A 44 0.89 -4.52 -0.15
CA ILE A 44 0.30 -5.37 -1.19
C ILE A 44 1.40 -6.21 -1.85
N ASN A 45 1.31 -7.53 -1.67
CA ASN A 45 2.15 -8.54 -2.30
C ASN A 45 1.49 -9.93 -2.09
N ASP A 46 1.22 -10.66 -3.18
CA ASP A 46 0.60 -11.99 -3.16
C ASP A 46 1.56 -13.13 -2.82
N HIS A 47 2.87 -12.87 -2.77
CA HIS A 47 3.91 -13.82 -2.40
C HIS A 47 4.36 -13.72 -0.94
N GLU A 48 3.96 -12.66 -0.23
CA GLU A 48 4.34 -12.41 1.15
C GLU A 48 3.07 -12.44 2.02
N SER A 49 3.09 -13.16 3.15
CA SER A 49 1.96 -13.12 4.09
C SER A 49 2.05 -11.96 5.08
N GLN A 50 3.25 -11.41 5.26
CA GLN A 50 3.53 -10.25 6.10
C GLN A 50 4.67 -9.43 5.50
N VAL A 51 4.71 -8.13 5.77
CA VAL A 51 5.87 -7.26 5.47
C VAL A 51 6.17 -6.43 6.71
N GLU A 52 7.42 -6.48 7.20
CA GLU A 52 7.84 -5.74 8.41
C GLU A 52 6.95 -6.01 9.65
N GLY A 53 6.39 -7.23 9.71
CA GLY A 53 5.51 -7.71 10.79
C GLY A 53 4.04 -7.33 10.64
N ASP A 54 3.67 -6.53 9.64
CA ASP A 54 2.28 -6.19 9.33
C ASP A 54 1.70 -7.16 8.30
N THR A 55 0.39 -7.39 8.29
CA THR A 55 -0.29 -8.22 7.29
C THR A 55 -0.03 -7.69 5.88
N ALA A 56 0.38 -8.59 4.98
CA ALA A 56 0.42 -8.31 3.55
C ALA A 56 -0.82 -8.90 2.87
N TYR A 57 -1.42 -8.10 1.99
CA TYR A 57 -2.63 -8.47 1.25
C TYR A 57 -2.27 -8.76 -0.21
N ALA A 58 -3.02 -9.66 -0.85
CA ALA A 58 -2.74 -10.02 -2.23
C ALA A 58 -3.13 -8.92 -3.23
N ARG A 59 -4.13 -8.10 -2.90
CA ARG A 59 -4.75 -7.11 -3.79
C ARG A 59 -5.45 -6.00 -2.99
N LEU A 60 -5.77 -4.88 -3.64
CA LEU A 60 -6.32 -3.69 -2.98
C LEU A 60 -7.72 -3.94 -2.39
N ALA A 61 -8.52 -4.80 -3.00
CA ALA A 61 -9.89 -5.08 -2.57
C ALA A 61 -9.96 -5.86 -1.25
N ASP A 62 -8.86 -6.48 -0.82
CA ASP A 62 -8.79 -7.20 0.45
C ASP A 62 -8.41 -6.27 1.63
N LEU A 63 -8.14 -4.98 1.36
CA LEU A 63 -7.76 -4.02 2.39
C LEU A 63 -8.93 -3.66 3.31
N PRO A 64 -8.68 -3.41 4.60
CA PRO A 64 -9.72 -3.04 5.56
C PRO A 64 -10.26 -1.62 5.35
N GLN A 65 -9.56 -0.79 4.59
CA GLN A 65 -10.03 0.52 4.11
C GLN A 65 -9.42 0.82 2.74
N ILE A 66 -10.11 1.63 1.94
CA ILE A 66 -9.61 2.10 0.65
C ILE A 66 -8.48 3.12 0.89
N PRO A 67 -7.28 2.94 0.32
CA PRO A 67 -6.20 3.90 0.45
C PRO A 67 -6.48 5.17 -0.38
N THR A 68 -6.01 6.32 0.10
CA THR A 68 -6.05 7.55 -0.71
C THR A 68 -5.07 7.46 -1.87
N VAL A 69 -3.87 6.94 -1.59
CA VAL A 69 -2.77 6.82 -2.55
C VAL A 69 -2.32 5.36 -2.69
N VAL A 70 -2.21 4.89 -3.93
CA VAL A 70 -1.61 3.59 -4.26
C VAL A 70 -0.23 3.83 -4.87
N ASP A 71 0.81 3.48 -4.13
CA ASP A 71 2.21 3.49 -4.57
C ASP A 71 2.53 2.20 -5.34
N MET A 72 2.95 2.35 -6.59
CA MET A 72 3.21 1.26 -7.52
C MET A 72 4.71 1.15 -7.77
N VAL A 73 5.34 0.14 -7.16
CA VAL A 73 6.76 -0.23 -7.33
C VAL A 73 6.87 -1.67 -7.81
N ILE A 74 6.21 -1.92 -8.93
CA ILE A 74 6.07 -3.23 -9.58
C ILE A 74 6.53 -3.17 -11.04
N PRO A 75 6.76 -4.32 -11.68
CA PRO A 75 7.02 -4.34 -13.11
C PRO A 75 5.88 -3.71 -13.94
N PRO A 76 6.18 -2.95 -15.01
CA PRO A 76 5.17 -2.23 -15.80
C PRO A 76 4.03 -3.09 -16.36
N TRP A 77 4.29 -4.36 -16.67
CA TRP A 77 3.29 -5.26 -17.22
C TRP A 77 2.21 -5.66 -16.21
N ASN A 78 2.46 -5.49 -14.90
CA ASN A 78 1.45 -5.73 -13.86
C ASN A 78 0.59 -4.50 -13.57
N ALA A 79 1.02 -3.30 -14.01
CA ALA A 79 0.39 -2.04 -13.64
C ALA A 79 -1.10 -1.98 -13.99
N GLN A 80 -1.50 -2.44 -15.18
CA GLN A 80 -2.88 -2.36 -15.67
C GLN A 80 -3.90 -2.96 -14.68
N SER A 81 -3.60 -4.16 -14.16
CA SER A 81 -4.49 -4.85 -13.22
C SER A 81 -4.71 -4.07 -11.91
N VAL A 82 -3.67 -3.41 -11.42
CA VAL A 82 -3.73 -2.58 -10.22
C VAL A 82 -4.53 -1.30 -10.48
N VAL A 83 -4.37 -0.69 -11.67
CA VAL A 83 -5.16 0.48 -12.07
C VAL A 83 -6.66 0.14 -12.13
N GLU A 84 -7.02 -1.00 -12.72
CA GLU A 84 -8.42 -1.46 -12.81
C GLU A 84 -9.06 -1.65 -11.43
N GLU A 85 -8.31 -2.23 -10.50
CA GLU A 85 -8.77 -2.40 -9.13
C GLU A 85 -8.90 -1.04 -8.40
N ALA A 86 -7.92 -0.16 -8.57
CA ALA A 86 -7.94 1.19 -7.98
C ALA A 86 -9.13 2.02 -8.48
N VAL A 87 -9.44 1.96 -9.78
CA VAL A 87 -10.63 2.58 -10.39
C VAL A 87 -11.91 2.02 -9.77
N THR A 88 -12.01 0.68 -9.68
CA THR A 88 -13.18 0.00 -9.13
C THR A 88 -13.45 0.38 -7.67
N LEU A 89 -12.38 0.54 -6.88
CA LEU A 89 -12.45 0.92 -5.47
C LEU A 89 -12.62 2.44 -5.26
N GLY A 90 -12.46 3.26 -6.29
CA GLY A 90 -12.55 4.72 -6.17
C GLY A 90 -11.36 5.37 -5.47
N VAL A 91 -10.17 4.78 -5.60
CA VAL A 91 -8.88 5.36 -5.17
C VAL A 91 -8.68 6.73 -5.82
N LYS A 92 -8.04 7.67 -5.11
CA LYS A 92 -7.86 9.04 -5.58
C LYS A 92 -6.62 9.21 -6.46
N ALA A 93 -5.49 8.66 -6.01
CA ALA A 93 -4.22 8.82 -6.70
C ALA A 93 -3.46 7.51 -6.89
N LEU A 94 -2.83 7.39 -8.06
CA LEU A 94 -1.80 6.40 -8.36
C LEU A 94 -0.44 7.07 -8.40
N TRP A 95 0.50 6.50 -7.67
CA TRP A 95 1.88 6.95 -7.62
C TRP A 95 2.79 5.91 -8.28
N PHE A 96 3.19 6.17 -9.52
CA PHE A 96 4.10 5.32 -10.27
C PHE A 96 5.54 5.65 -9.89
N GLN A 97 6.21 4.71 -9.24
CA GLN A 97 7.63 4.81 -8.93
C GLN A 97 8.49 4.59 -10.17
N PRO A 98 9.73 5.09 -10.20
CA PRO A 98 10.64 4.88 -11.32
C PRO A 98 10.76 3.42 -11.72
N GLY A 99 10.45 3.13 -12.99
CA GLY A 99 10.49 1.79 -13.58
C GLY A 99 9.17 1.02 -13.51
N ALA A 100 8.11 1.56 -12.91
CA ALA A 100 6.77 0.96 -12.89
C ALA A 100 5.84 1.52 -13.99
N GLU A 101 6.31 2.49 -14.79
CA GLU A 101 5.50 3.24 -15.72
C GLU A 101 5.00 2.36 -16.86
N ASN A 102 3.69 2.33 -17.04
CA ASN A 102 3.04 1.71 -18.18
C ASN A 102 2.20 2.77 -18.91
N PRO A 103 2.61 3.22 -20.11
CA PRO A 103 1.92 4.30 -20.81
C PRO A 103 0.44 4.02 -21.08
N ALA A 104 0.05 2.76 -21.31
CA ALA A 104 -1.36 2.42 -21.54
C ALA A 104 -2.17 2.52 -20.24
N ALA A 105 -1.65 1.96 -19.14
CA ALA A 105 -2.30 2.02 -17.84
C ALA A 105 -2.41 3.46 -17.32
N ILE A 106 -1.36 4.26 -17.49
CA ILE A 106 -1.34 5.68 -17.09
C ILE A 106 -2.38 6.49 -17.86
N ARG A 107 -2.48 6.31 -19.18
CA ARG A 107 -3.51 6.99 -19.99
C ARG A 107 -4.90 6.61 -19.53
N TRP A 108 -5.14 5.31 -19.37
CA TRP A 108 -6.45 4.81 -18.97
C TRP A 108 -6.82 5.29 -17.56
N ALA A 109 -5.90 5.29 -16.59
CA ALA A 109 -6.11 5.83 -15.25
C ALA A 109 -6.61 7.29 -15.28
N LYS A 110 -5.96 8.14 -16.10
CA LYS A 110 -6.34 9.54 -16.29
C LYS A 110 -7.72 9.67 -16.93
N GLU A 111 -8.05 8.83 -17.91
CA GLU A 111 -9.39 8.78 -18.54
C GLU A 111 -10.49 8.36 -17.56
N GLN A 112 -10.17 7.52 -16.57
CA GLN A 112 -11.08 7.14 -15.48
C GLN A 112 -11.15 8.19 -14.36
N GLY A 113 -10.39 9.30 -14.47
CA GLY A 113 -10.44 10.41 -13.53
C GLY A 113 -9.58 10.24 -12.27
N LEU A 114 -8.60 9.33 -12.29
CA LEU A 114 -7.61 9.24 -11.21
C LEU A 114 -6.51 10.27 -11.42
N ASP A 115 -6.01 10.82 -10.32
CA ASP A 115 -4.77 11.58 -10.35
C ASP A 115 -3.59 10.62 -10.49
N VAL A 116 -2.65 10.94 -11.38
CA VAL A 116 -1.48 10.11 -11.65
C VAL A 116 -0.22 10.93 -11.40
N ILE A 117 0.64 10.38 -10.55
CA ILE A 117 1.93 10.94 -10.17
C ILE A 117 3.02 9.98 -10.65
N GLU A 118 4.03 10.51 -11.32
CA GLU A 118 5.17 9.77 -11.86
C GLU A 118 6.44 10.38 -11.24
N ASP A 119 6.82 9.94 -10.03
CA ASP A 119 7.98 10.45 -9.28
C ASP A 119 8.41 9.45 -8.20
N CYS A 120 9.53 9.70 -7.51
CA CYS A 120 9.98 8.88 -6.41
C CYS A 120 9.56 9.45 -5.04
N ILE A 121 8.65 8.77 -4.33
CA ILE A 121 8.24 9.24 -2.99
C ILE A 121 9.40 9.44 -2.00
N LEU A 122 10.49 8.67 -2.16
CA LEU A 122 11.67 8.76 -1.29
C LEU A 122 12.50 10.03 -1.48
N VAL A 123 12.29 10.79 -2.57
CA VAL A 123 12.97 12.08 -2.77
C VAL A 123 12.16 13.27 -2.23
N HIS A 124 10.96 13.01 -1.73
CA HIS A 124 10.12 14.03 -1.10
C HIS A 124 10.18 13.93 0.42
N HIS A 125 9.92 15.05 1.07
CA HIS A 125 9.88 15.11 2.53
C HIS A 125 8.56 14.53 3.05
N VAL A 126 8.61 13.26 3.43
CA VAL A 126 7.48 12.52 3.97
C VAL A 126 7.38 12.81 5.47
N GLN A 127 6.39 13.60 5.88
CA GLN A 127 6.05 13.86 7.28
C GLN A 127 4.55 13.95 7.42
N GLN A 128 3.97 13.15 8.33
CA GLN A 128 2.61 13.40 8.75
C GLN A 128 2.53 14.69 9.57
N SER A 129 1.55 15.54 9.23
CA SER A 129 1.10 16.57 10.15
C SER A 129 0.50 15.90 11.40
N ALA A 130 0.78 16.45 12.58
CA ALA A 130 0.64 15.79 13.89
C ALA A 130 -0.82 15.52 14.37
N THR A 131 -1.77 15.26 13.47
CA THR A 131 -3.21 15.31 13.75
C THR A 131 -3.98 13.99 13.68
N THR A 132 -3.35 12.84 13.48
CA THR A 132 -4.08 11.56 13.53
C THR A 132 -3.42 10.53 14.44
N SER A 133 -4.21 10.04 15.40
CA SER A 133 -3.89 8.91 16.26
C SER A 133 -3.42 7.69 15.44
N PRO A 134 -2.49 6.87 15.96
CA PRO A 134 -2.03 5.67 15.27
C PRO A 134 -3.19 4.71 14.98
N PRO A 135 -3.10 3.90 13.91
CA PRO A 135 -4.12 2.90 13.61
C PRO A 135 -4.29 1.95 14.81
N PRO A 136 -5.53 1.50 15.10
CA PRO A 136 -5.74 0.50 16.13
C PRO A 136 -4.93 -0.75 15.75
N SER A 137 -4.11 -1.22 16.69
CA SER A 137 -3.38 -2.47 16.55
C SER A 137 -4.38 -3.58 16.25
N LEU A 138 -4.15 -4.36 15.20
CA LEU A 138 -4.98 -5.54 14.92
C LEU A 138 -5.05 -6.40 16.19
N PRO A 139 -6.24 -6.87 16.60
CA PRO A 139 -6.36 -7.71 17.78
C PRO A 139 -5.52 -8.98 17.58
N GLN A 140 -4.60 -9.21 18.50
CA GLN A 140 -3.82 -10.44 18.59
C GLN A 140 -4.80 -11.60 18.77
N ILE A 141 -4.95 -12.44 17.75
CA ILE A 141 -5.72 -13.68 17.86
C ILE A 141 -4.99 -14.61 18.84
N GLY A 142 -5.44 -14.62 20.09
CA GLY A 142 -4.93 -15.50 21.13
C GLY A 142 -5.10 -16.96 20.71
N GLY A 143 -3.97 -17.66 20.52
CA GLY A 143 -3.93 -19.09 20.26
C GLY A 143 -4.45 -19.88 21.46
N GLY A 144 -5.71 -20.32 21.40
CA GLY A 144 -6.28 -21.29 22.32
C GLY A 144 -6.07 -22.71 21.83
N ALA A 145 -4.97 -23.35 22.23
CA ALA A 145 -4.80 -24.80 22.08
C ALA A 145 -5.69 -25.54 23.08
N GLY A 146 -6.89 -25.94 22.64
CA GLY A 146 -7.76 -26.86 23.37
C GLY A 146 -7.54 -28.30 22.93
N SER A 147 -6.77 -29.09 23.69
CA SER A 147 -6.73 -30.55 23.53
C SER A 147 -7.93 -31.18 24.24
N PRO A 148 -8.73 -32.06 23.60
CA PRO A 148 -9.79 -32.78 24.28
C PRO A 148 -9.22 -33.95 25.10
N LYS A 149 -9.41 -33.90 26.42
CA LYS A 149 -9.27 -35.07 27.28
C LYS A 149 -10.57 -35.86 27.24
N THR A 150 -10.61 -36.95 26.49
CA THR A 150 -11.66 -37.97 26.59
C THR A 150 -11.33 -38.87 27.78
N LYS A 151 -12.14 -38.80 28.84
CA LYS A 151 -12.19 -39.79 29.92
C LYS A 151 -13.63 -40.32 29.93
N VAL A 152 -13.83 -41.52 29.39
CA VAL A 152 -15.05 -42.32 29.58
C VAL A 152 -14.62 -43.61 30.29
N ARG A 153 -15.53 -44.05 31.14
CA ARG A 153 -15.39 -44.95 32.30
C ARG A 153 -14.84 -46.33 32.00
#